data_AF-A0A354Z0T0-F1
#
_entry.id   AF-A0A354Z0T0-F1
#
_cell.length_a   1.000
_cell.length_b   1.000
_cell.length_c   1.000
_cell.angle_alpha   90.00
_cell.angle_beta   90.00
_cell.angle_gamma   90.00
#
_symmetry.space_group_name_H-M   'P 1'
#
loop_
_entity.id
_entity.type
_entity.pdbx_description
1 polymer ?
#
loop_
_entity_poly.entity_id
_entity_poly.type
_entity_poly.pdbx_seq_one_letter_code
_entity_poly.pdbx_strand_id
1 'polypeptide(L)'
;CGILAALTHYFVNPLSSVPVVGASGAVAGVMGAYFLLFKKARVLTFIPPFFLFNLPAWIYLGFWALTQIWCGTASIFFSDACGAIAFWAHIGGFLAGMVLYKLFLKKELPLYTV
;
A
#
# COMPACT_ATOMS: atom_id res chain seq x y z
N CYS A 1 1.44 -2.29 10.86
CA CYS A 1 1.12 -2.88 9.54
C CYS A 1 2.11 -3.97 9.10
N GLY A 2 3.41 -3.93 9.45
CA GLY A 2 4.39 -4.93 9.00
C GLY A 2 4.09 -6.40 9.34
N ILE A 3 3.62 -6.68 10.57
CA ILE A 3 3.21 -8.05 10.95
C ILE A 3 2.07 -8.55 10.05
N LEU A 4 1.03 -7.74 9.87
CA LEU A 4 -0.11 -8.09 9.01
C LEU A 4 0.32 -8.27 7.55
N ALA A 5 1.23 -7.43 7.04
CA ALA A 5 1.82 -7.59 5.72
C ALA A 5 2.53 -8.94 5.56
N ALA A 6 3.39 -9.31 6.52
CA ALA A 6 4.12 -10.57 6.50
C ALA A 6 3.16 -11.78 6.56
N LEU A 7 2.16 -11.73 7.43
CA LEU A 7 1.14 -12.78 7.54
C LEU A 7 0.35 -12.93 6.24
N THR A 8 -0.09 -11.83 5.63
CA THR A 8 -0.79 -11.88 4.34
C THR A 8 0.07 -12.56 3.27
N HIS A 9 1.35 -12.19 3.15
CA HIS A 9 2.22 -12.83 2.16
C HIS A 9 2.45 -14.31 2.44
N TYR A 10 2.67 -14.68 3.70
CA TYR A 10 2.84 -16.08 4.13
C TYR A 10 1.62 -16.93 3.79
N PHE A 11 0.41 -16.46 4.07
CA PHE A 11 -0.80 -17.23 3.76
C PHE A 11 -1.08 -17.37 2.26
N VAL A 12 -0.64 -16.39 1.45
CA VAL A 12 -0.78 -16.48 -0.01
C VAL A 12 0.30 -17.36 -0.63
N ASN A 13 1.53 -17.37 -0.09
CA ASN A 13 2.66 -18.12 -0.61
C ASN A 13 3.30 -19.04 0.46
N PRO A 14 2.55 -19.97 1.07
CA PRO A 14 3.01 -20.74 2.23
C PRO A 14 4.14 -21.73 1.88
N LEU A 15 4.28 -22.07 0.60
CA LEU A 15 5.31 -22.99 0.09
C LEU A 15 6.55 -22.26 -0.43
N SER A 16 6.58 -20.92 -0.37
CA SER A 16 7.74 -20.15 -0.83
C SER A 16 8.94 -20.42 0.06
N SER A 17 10.06 -20.83 -0.54
CA SER A 17 11.37 -20.94 0.12
C SER A 17 12.16 -19.63 0.12
N VAL A 18 11.65 -18.59 -0.55
CA VAL A 18 12.32 -17.30 -0.67
C VAL A 18 12.02 -16.45 0.58
N PRO A 19 13.03 -16.04 1.34
CA PRO A 19 12.82 -15.23 2.54
C PRO A 19 12.30 -13.85 2.18
N VAL A 20 11.30 -13.37 2.94
CA VAL A 20 10.78 -12.02 2.82
C VAL A 20 11.49 -11.10 3.81
N VAL A 21 12.19 -10.09 3.29
CA VAL A 21 12.85 -9.06 4.09
C VAL A 21 12.49 -7.69 3.54
N GLY A 22 12.02 -6.78 4.39
CA GLY A 22 11.79 -5.40 3.99
C GLY A 22 10.83 -4.63 4.89
N ALA A 23 11.08 -3.33 5.03
CA ALA A 23 10.19 -2.40 5.71
C ALA A 23 8.98 -1.96 4.84
N SER A 24 9.02 -2.27 3.53
CA SER A 24 8.08 -1.76 2.53
C SER A 24 6.62 -2.15 2.82
N GLY A 25 6.35 -3.31 3.41
CA GLY A 25 5.00 -3.69 3.85
C GLY A 25 4.43 -2.78 4.95
N ALA A 26 5.28 -2.29 5.86
CA ALA A 26 4.85 -1.30 6.85
C ALA A 26 4.60 0.07 6.21
N VAL A 27 5.46 0.49 5.28
CA VAL A 27 5.30 1.73 4.50
C VAL A 27 4.02 1.68 3.67
N ALA A 28 3.71 0.55 3.04
CA ALA A 28 2.44 0.33 2.34
C ALA A 28 1.24 0.57 3.27
N GLY A 29 1.34 0.22 4.56
CA GLY A 29 0.32 0.57 5.54
C GLY A 29 0.18 2.06 5.81
N VAL A 30 1.28 2.82 5.83
CA VAL A 30 1.19 4.29 5.89
C VAL A 30 0.50 4.83 4.63
N MET A 31 0.83 4.29 3.46
CA MET A 31 0.17 4.65 2.20
C MET A 31 -1.33 4.33 2.21
N GLY A 32 -1.75 3.20 2.77
CA GLY A 32 -3.17 2.83 2.90
C GLY A 32 -3.96 3.78 3.81
N ALA A 33 -3.38 4.18 4.94
CA ALA A 33 -3.96 5.24 5.77
C ALA A 33 -4.04 6.57 5.01
N TYR A 34 -2.97 6.93 4.29
CA TYR A 34 -2.89 8.16 3.51
C TYR A 34 -3.95 8.22 2.40
N PHE A 35 -4.18 7.10 1.71
CA PHE A 35 -5.20 6.95 0.66
C PHE A 35 -6.59 7.36 1.14
N LEU A 36 -6.94 7.04 2.40
CA LEU A 36 -8.24 7.41 2.97
C LEU A 36 -8.26 8.80 3.59
N LEU A 37 -7.18 9.22 4.25
CA LEU A 37 -7.12 10.49 4.97
C LEU A 37 -6.98 11.70 4.06
N PHE A 38 -6.13 11.61 3.03
CA PHE A 38 -5.68 12.78 2.27
C PHE A 38 -6.21 12.80 0.84
N LYS A 39 -7.53 12.69 0.66
CA LYS A 39 -8.18 12.70 -0.67
C LYS A 39 -7.90 13.95 -1.51
N LYS A 40 -7.61 15.09 -0.85
CA LYS A 40 -7.29 16.36 -1.51
C LYS A 40 -5.79 16.55 -1.78
N ALA A 41 -4.92 15.73 -1.18
CA ALA A 41 -3.50 15.83 -1.43
C ALA A 41 -3.17 15.44 -2.87
N ARG A 42 -2.13 16.06 -3.43
CA ARG A 42 -1.65 15.80 -4.77
C ARG A 42 -0.19 15.35 -4.72
N VAL A 43 0.15 14.39 -5.55
CA VAL A 43 1.49 13.87 -5.75
C VAL A 43 1.99 14.37 -7.10
N LEU A 44 3.16 14.99 -7.10
CA LEU A 44 3.83 15.35 -8.34
C LEU A 44 4.39 14.05 -8.95
N THR A 45 3.76 13.60 -10.02
CA THR A 45 4.03 12.32 -10.65
C THR A 45 4.69 12.54 -12.00
N PHE A 46 5.81 11.88 -12.22
CA PHE A 46 6.43 11.78 -13.52
C PHE A 46 5.73 10.71 -14.37
N ILE A 47 5.21 11.11 -15.52
CA ILE A 47 4.64 10.23 -16.55
C ILE A 47 5.57 10.30 -17.76
N PRO A 48 6.29 9.21 -18.07
CA PRO A 48 7.16 9.14 -19.24
C PRO A 48 6.40 9.47 -20.55
N PRO A 49 7.03 10.11 -21.54
CA PRO A 49 8.47 10.40 -21.60
C PRO A 49 8.97 11.64 -20.84
N PHE A 50 8.20 12.72 -20.65
CA PHE A 50 8.72 13.94 -20.00
C PHE A 50 7.68 14.79 -19.23
N PHE A 51 6.57 14.23 -18.76
CA PHE A 51 5.49 15.03 -18.19
C PHE A 51 5.41 14.93 -16.66
N LEU A 52 5.38 16.07 -15.97
CA LEU A 52 5.10 16.16 -14.54
C LEU A 52 3.64 16.57 -14.33
N PHE A 53 2.85 15.70 -13.70
CA PHE A 53 1.45 15.94 -13.41
C PHE A 53 1.17 15.88 -11.91
N ASN A 54 0.35 16.79 -11.40
CA ASN A 54 -0.14 16.72 -10.03
C ASN A 54 -1.37 15.81 -9.95
N LEU A 55 -1.16 14.53 -9.63
CA LEU A 55 -2.25 13.57 -9.49
C LEU A 55 -2.82 13.61 -8.07
N PRO A 56 -4.15 13.55 -7.90
CA PRO A 56 -4.74 13.26 -6.59
C PRO A 56 -4.13 12.00 -6.00
N ALA A 57 -3.71 12.06 -4.74
CA ALA A 57 -2.97 10.98 -4.10
C ALA A 57 -3.74 9.66 -4.07
N TRP A 58 -5.06 9.72 -3.91
CA TRP A 58 -5.91 8.53 -3.96
C TRP A 58 -5.89 7.85 -5.34
N ILE A 59 -5.79 8.60 -6.45
CA ILE A 59 -5.66 8.01 -7.79
C ILE A 59 -4.29 7.33 -7.92
N TYR A 60 -3.22 8.03 -7.52
CA TYR A 60 -1.86 7.49 -7.60
C TYR A 60 -1.70 6.21 -6.78
N LEU A 61 -2.15 6.24 -5.52
CA LEU A 61 -2.05 5.11 -4.60
C LEU A 61 -3.01 3.97 -4.99
N GLY A 62 -4.19 4.28 -5.53
CA GLY A 62 -5.10 3.28 -6.07
C GLY A 62 -4.49 2.55 -7.26
N PHE A 63 -3.91 3.30 -8.21
CA PHE A 63 -3.18 2.71 -9.33
C PHE A 63 -2.00 1.86 -8.85
N TRP A 64 -1.18 2.37 -7.92
CA TRP A 64 -0.09 1.61 -7.33
C TRP A 64 -0.57 0.30 -6.68
N ALA A 65 -1.67 0.32 -5.92
CA ALA A 65 -2.22 -0.89 -5.32
C ALA A 65 -2.69 -1.90 -6.39
N LEU A 66 -3.28 -1.42 -7.48
CA LEU A 66 -3.67 -2.28 -8.61
C LEU A 66 -2.45 -2.96 -9.26
N THR A 67 -1.32 -2.25 -9.42
CA THR A 67 -0.10 -2.90 -9.94
C THR A 67 0.45 -3.95 -8.98
N GLN A 68 0.33 -3.74 -7.66
CA GLN A 68 0.72 -4.76 -6.68
C GLN A 68 -0.16 -6.01 -6.79
N ILE A 69 -1.48 -5.86 -6.98
CA ILE A 69 -2.40 -7.00 -7.20
C ILE A 69 -2.04 -7.72 -8.50
N TRP A 70 -1.86 -6.97 -9.59
CA TRP A 70 -1.51 -7.54 -10.89
C TRP A 70 -0.23 -8.37 -10.82
N CYS A 71 0.86 -7.77 -10.34
CA CYS A 71 2.14 -8.47 -10.23
C CYS A 71 2.13 -9.58 -9.20
N GLY A 72 1.50 -9.38 -8.04
CA GLY A 72 1.34 -10.42 -7.04
C GLY A 72 0.56 -11.63 -7.55
N THR A 73 -0.45 -11.41 -8.40
CA THR A 73 -1.23 -12.48 -9.02
C THR A 73 -0.43 -13.16 -10.12
N ALA A 74 0.25 -12.39 -10.98
CA ALA A 74 1.11 -12.93 -12.03
C ALA A 74 2.22 -13.83 -11.46
N SER A 75 2.84 -13.42 -10.35
CA SER A 75 3.89 -14.17 -9.66
C SER A 75 3.42 -15.49 -9.01
N ILE A 76 2.12 -15.70 -8.83
CA ILE A 76 1.58 -17.00 -8.39
C ILE A 76 1.63 -18.03 -9.52
N PHE A 77 1.35 -17.59 -10.76
CA PHE A 77 1.25 -18.48 -11.92
C PHE A 77 2.55 -18.59 -12.71
N PHE A 78 3.35 -17.53 -12.71
CA PHE A 78 4.56 -17.40 -13.51
C PHE A 78 5.70 -16.92 -12.61
N SER A 79 6.71 -17.78 -12.45
CA SER A 79 7.95 -17.40 -11.76
C SER A 79 8.56 -16.17 -12.43
N ASP A 80 9.04 -15.23 -11.62
CA ASP A 80 9.74 -14.00 -12.04
C ASP A 80 8.94 -13.00 -12.90
N ALA A 81 7.62 -13.14 -13.06
CA ALA A 81 6.79 -12.26 -13.90
C ALA A 81 6.97 -10.74 -13.65
N CYS A 82 7.20 -10.35 -12.39
CA CYS A 82 7.47 -8.98 -12.00
C CYS A 82 8.69 -8.87 -11.06
N GLY A 83 9.60 -9.85 -11.12
CA GLY A 83 10.76 -9.96 -10.22
C GLY A 83 10.44 -10.49 -8.82
N ALA A 84 11.49 -10.64 -8.01
CA ALA A 84 11.43 -11.19 -6.65
C ALA A 84 10.95 -10.16 -5.61
N ILE A 85 9.67 -9.81 -5.66
CA ILE A 85 9.06 -8.84 -4.74
C ILE A 85 7.88 -9.49 -4.02
N ALA A 86 7.79 -9.28 -2.71
CA ALA A 86 6.67 -9.75 -1.88
C ALA A 86 5.41 -8.90 -2.07
N PHE A 87 4.84 -8.87 -3.28
CA PHE A 87 3.69 -8.02 -3.63
C PHE A 87 2.49 -8.16 -2.69
N TRP A 88 2.17 -9.39 -2.27
CA TRP A 88 1.09 -9.64 -1.31
C TRP A 88 1.35 -9.05 0.09
N ALA A 89 2.61 -8.84 0.47
CA ALA A 89 2.94 -8.10 1.69
C ALA A 89 2.57 -6.62 1.56
N HIS A 90 2.78 -6.02 0.39
CA HIS A 90 2.38 -4.63 0.14
C HIS A 90 0.85 -4.47 0.23
N ILE A 91 0.08 -5.39 -0.35
CA ILE A 91 -1.39 -5.37 -0.27
C ILE A 91 -1.87 -5.58 1.17
N GLY A 92 -1.36 -6.58 1.88
CA GLY A 92 -1.71 -6.80 3.29
C GLY A 92 -1.37 -5.59 4.17
N GLY A 93 -0.21 -4.99 3.94
CA GLY A 93 0.21 -3.75 4.59
C GLY A 93 -0.75 -2.59 4.33
N PHE A 94 -1.06 -2.33 3.05
CA PHE A 94 -1.95 -1.26 2.62
C PHE A 94 -3.35 -1.38 3.23
N LEU A 95 -3.97 -2.56 3.15
CA LEU A 95 -5.28 -2.82 3.74
C LEU A 95 -5.24 -2.71 5.27
N ALA A 96 -4.20 -3.21 5.93
CA ALA A 96 -4.02 -3.03 7.37
C ALA A 96 -3.98 -1.55 7.75
N GLY A 97 -3.29 -0.72 6.97
CA GLY A 97 -3.29 0.73 7.14
C GLY A 97 -4.68 1.35 7.02
N MET A 98 -5.42 0.98 5.98
CA MET A 98 -6.79 1.45 5.74
C MET A 98 -7.77 1.06 6.86
N VAL A 99 -7.53 -0.04 7.57
CA VAL A 99 -8.38 -0.45 8.69
C VAL A 99 -7.94 0.22 9.98
N LEU A 100 -6.63 0.25 10.25
CA LEU A 100 -6.09 0.68 11.54
C LEU A 100 -6.06 2.21 11.71
N TYR A 101 -6.06 3.01 10.62
CA TYR A 101 -5.84 4.46 10.72
C TYR A 101 -6.78 5.17 11.71
N LYS A 102 -8.05 4.73 11.80
CA LYS A 102 -9.05 5.33 12.69
C LYS A 102 -8.67 5.24 14.17
N LEU A 103 -7.91 4.21 14.55
CA LEU A 103 -7.43 4.04 15.92
C LEU A 103 -6.40 5.10 16.33
N PHE A 104 -5.77 5.75 15.35
CA PHE A 104 -4.73 6.76 15.55
C PHE A 104 -5.22 8.19 15.36
N LEU A 105 -6.50 8.39 15.03
CA LEU A 105 -7.09 9.71 14.94
C LEU A 105 -7.40 10.24 16.34
N LYS A 106 -6.86 11.40 16.67
CA LYS A 106 -7.35 12.16 17.82
C LYS A 106 -8.78 12.63 17.50
N LYS A 107 -9.72 12.38 18.40
CA LYS A 107 -11.00 13.09 18.36
C LYS A 107 -10.69 14.56 18.61
N GLU A 108 -10.98 15.41 17.65
CA GLU A 108 -11.06 16.84 17.95
C GLU A 108 -12.22 17.02 18.92
N LEU A 109 -11.92 17.41 20.15
CA LEU A 109 -12.94 17.91 21.06
C LEU A 109 -13.56 19.12 20.36
N PRO A 110 -14.90 19.24 20.27
CA PRO A 110 -15.51 20.43 19.72
C PRO A 110 -14.94 21.61 20.50
N LEU A 111 -14.22 22.49 19.79
CA LEU A 111 -13.78 23.76 20.35
C LEU A 111 -15.04 24.44 20.87
N TYR A 112 -15.01 24.78 22.15
CA TYR A 112 -16.14 25.38 22.85
C TYR A 112 -16.64 26.60 22.06
N THR A 113 -17.96 26.62 21.87
CA THR A 113 -18.81 27.71 21.39
C THR A 113 -18.32 29.09 21.83
N VAL A 114 -18.30 30.05 20.89
CA VAL A 114 -18.57 31.47 21.15
C VAL A 114 -19.58 31.96 20.13
#